data_AF-A0A0D8CJD2-F1
#
_entry.id   AF-A0A0D8CJD2-F1
#
_cell.length_a   1.000
_cell.length_b   1.000
_cell.length_c   1.000
_cell.angle_alpha   90.00
_cell.angle_beta   90.00
_cell.angle_gamma   90.00
#
_symmetry.space_group_name_H-M   'P 1'
#
loop_
_entity.id
_entity.type
_entity.pdbx_description
1 polymer ?
#
loop_
_entity_poly.entity_id
_entity_poly.type
_entity_poly.pdbx_seq_one_letter_code
_entity_poly.pdbx_strand_id
1 'polypeptide(L)'
;MRGLFAPFRFLSVSGQPNTEFWLTQCIILASTVLGVYLASFAGFEIAVDFDRYQSTSDVYNLERSLEAEFVDNIEKVETWIADYPEGPMTWHAANLAPRERHKLDDMVWETMRYSQRTFEVDPAIITGVRRFYSDIEAQMTIMFMQQNANGMARNALKNMQEIVTTARTDIVPLLQAEIKRLDGELVKMTN
;
A
#
# COMPACT_ATOMS: atom_id res chain seq x y z
N MET A 1 -53.03 38.22 -19.51
CA MET A 1 -51.93 37.55 -18.78
C MET A 1 -52.50 36.30 -18.13
N ARG A 2 -51.99 35.14 -18.56
CA ARG A 2 -52.51 33.79 -18.27
C ARG A 2 -51.96 33.25 -16.95
N GLY A 3 -52.78 32.42 -16.32
CA GLY A 3 -52.64 31.59 -15.11
C GLY A 3 -51.26 31.38 -14.50
N LEU A 4 -51.18 31.63 -13.18
CA LEU A 4 -50.03 31.27 -12.35
C LEU A 4 -50.40 30.68 -10.97
N PHE A 5 -51.68 30.44 -10.66
CA PHE A 5 -52.09 29.92 -9.34
C PHE A 5 -53.19 28.85 -9.41
N ALA A 6 -53.01 27.83 -10.24
CA ALA A 6 -53.92 26.69 -10.25
C ALA A 6 -53.19 25.34 -10.37
N PRO A 7 -52.67 24.82 -9.25
CA PRO A 7 -52.62 23.37 -9.07
C PRO A 7 -53.57 22.86 -7.97
N PHE A 8 -54.11 23.73 -7.10
CA PHE A 8 -54.87 23.28 -5.91
C PHE A 8 -56.39 23.14 -6.12
N ARG A 9 -56.94 23.55 -7.26
CA ARG A 9 -58.40 23.57 -7.49
C ARG A 9 -58.97 22.24 -8.01
N PHE A 10 -58.14 21.21 -8.18
CA PHE A 10 -58.57 19.89 -8.68
C PHE A 10 -58.83 18.86 -7.57
N LEU A 11 -58.73 19.24 -6.29
CA LEU A 11 -58.83 18.30 -5.15
C LEU A 11 -60.01 18.55 -4.19
N SER A 12 -60.96 19.43 -4.53
CA SER A 12 -62.18 19.59 -3.72
C SER A 12 -63.40 18.99 -4.41
N VAL A 13 -63.75 17.77 -4.01
CA VAL A 13 -65.13 17.27 -4.11
C VAL A 13 -65.84 17.74 -2.84
N SER A 14 -66.92 18.50 -3.00
CA SER A 14 -67.91 18.90 -1.97
C SER A 14 -67.57 19.89 -0.85
N GLY A 15 -66.64 20.84 -1.04
CA GLY A 15 -66.64 22.08 -0.25
C GLY A 15 -66.29 21.99 1.24
N GLN A 16 -65.87 20.82 1.74
CA GLN A 16 -65.19 20.67 3.04
C GLN A 16 -63.75 20.19 2.79
N PRO A 17 -62.74 20.72 3.50
CA PRO A 17 -61.37 20.28 3.32
C PRO A 17 -61.26 18.81 3.74
N ASN A 18 -60.95 17.92 2.79
CA ASN A 18 -60.64 16.51 3.05
C ASN A 18 -59.29 16.42 3.80
N THR A 19 -59.30 16.77 5.08
CA THR A 19 -58.16 16.75 5.99
C THR A 19 -57.59 15.35 6.13
N GLU A 20 -58.45 14.32 6.11
CA GLU A 20 -58.07 12.91 6.14
C GLU A 20 -57.26 12.50 4.90
N PHE A 21 -57.63 12.98 3.72
CA PHE A 21 -56.89 12.72 2.48
C PHE A 21 -55.50 13.36 2.52
N TRP A 22 -55.42 14.63 2.92
CA TRP A 22 -54.14 15.34 3.04
C TRP A 22 -53.24 14.73 4.11
N LEU A 23 -53.79 14.32 5.25
CA LEU A 23 -53.03 13.64 6.31
C LEU A 23 -52.47 12.31 5.79
N THR A 24 -53.29 11.50 5.11
CA THR A 24 -52.85 10.22 4.54
C THR A 24 -51.75 10.42 3.51
N GLN A 25 -51.88 11.41 2.62
CA GLN A 25 -50.84 11.68 1.62
C GLN A 25 -49.56 12.25 2.21
N CYS A 26 -49.65 13.11 3.23
CA CYS A 26 -48.47 13.57 3.98
C CYS A 26 -47.76 12.39 4.65
N ILE A 27 -48.50 11.44 5.23
CA ILE A 27 -47.92 10.23 5.84
C ILE A 27 -47.25 9.34 4.79
N ILE A 28 -47.87 9.11 3.63
CA ILE A 28 -47.28 8.32 2.54
C ILE A 28 -46.00 8.97 2.01
N LEU A 29 -46.02 10.29 1.77
CA LEU A 29 -44.84 11.05 1.34
C LEU A 29 -43.74 10.97 2.39
N ALA A 30 -44.06 11.22 3.66
CA ALA A 30 -43.10 11.10 4.76
C ALA A 30 -42.52 9.68 4.85
N SER A 31 -43.35 8.65 4.76
CA SER A 31 -42.91 7.25 4.78
C SER A 31 -42.01 6.89 3.60
N THR A 32 -42.29 7.42 2.41
CA THR A 32 -41.48 7.15 1.21
C THR A 32 -40.11 7.83 1.31
N VAL A 33 -40.09 9.09 1.75
CA VAL A 33 -38.84 9.83 1.95
C VAL A 33 -38.00 9.19 3.06
N LEU A 34 -38.62 8.82 4.18
CA LEU A 34 -37.94 8.12 5.28
C LEU A 34 -37.43 6.74 4.84
N GLY A 35 -38.19 6.00 4.04
CA GLY A 35 -37.76 4.70 3.51
C GLY A 35 -36.54 4.81 2.60
N VAL A 36 -36.54 5.76 1.65
CA VAL A 36 -35.40 6.02 0.76
C VAL A 36 -34.20 6.54 1.55
N TYR A 37 -34.41 7.43 2.52
CA TYR A 37 -33.36 7.92 3.41
C TYR A 37 -32.70 6.75 4.14
N LEU A 38 -33.45 5.95 4.88
CA LEU A 38 -32.90 4.84 5.67
C LEU A 38 -32.14 3.83 4.78
N ALA A 39 -32.69 3.50 3.61
CA ALA A 39 -32.04 2.62 2.64
C ALA A 39 -30.74 3.21 2.08
N SER A 40 -30.72 4.52 1.80
CA SER A 40 -29.52 5.22 1.31
C SER A 40 -28.44 5.32 2.39
N PHE A 41 -28.83 5.53 3.65
CA PHE A 41 -27.90 5.54 4.79
C PHE A 41 -27.26 4.18 5.02
N ALA A 42 -28.07 3.10 5.01
CA ALA A 42 -27.54 1.75 5.09
C ALA A 42 -26.60 1.41 3.92
N GLY A 43 -26.95 1.84 2.69
CA GLY A 43 -26.09 1.65 1.52
C GLY A 43 -24.76 2.42 1.60
N PHE A 44 -24.79 3.65 2.14
CA PHE A 44 -23.60 4.46 2.34
C PHE A 44 -22.65 3.84 3.38
N GLU A 45 -23.19 3.39 4.51
CA GLU A 45 -22.41 2.73 5.57
C GLU A 45 -21.67 1.49 5.03
N ILE A 46 -22.37 0.62 4.31
CA ILE A 46 -21.78 -0.56 3.66
C ILE A 46 -20.69 -0.17 2.65
N ALA A 47 -20.90 0.90 1.86
CA ALA A 47 -19.93 1.35 0.89
C ALA A 47 -18.65 1.90 1.53
N VAL A 48 -18.78 2.62 2.65
CA VAL A 48 -17.64 3.14 3.42
C VAL A 48 -16.85 1.99 4.05
N ASP A 49 -17.55 1.01 4.65
CA ASP A 49 -16.89 -0.16 5.24
C ASP A 49 -16.17 -1.00 4.18
N PHE A 50 -16.78 -1.17 3.00
CA PHE A 50 -16.14 -1.84 1.88
C PHE A 50 -14.90 -1.10 1.38
N ASP A 51 -14.96 0.22 1.21
CA ASP A 51 -13.80 1.01 0.78
C ASP A 51 -12.66 0.92 1.80
N ARG A 52 -12.99 1.00 3.09
CA ARG A 52 -12.01 0.81 4.17
C ARG A 52 -11.38 -0.57 4.13
N TYR A 53 -12.17 -1.62 4.01
CA TYR A 53 -11.68 -2.99 3.90
C TYR A 53 -10.75 -3.16 2.69
N GLN A 54 -11.17 -2.66 1.54
CA GLN A 54 -10.39 -2.72 0.31
C GLN A 54 -9.05 -1.98 0.47
N SER A 55 -9.07 -0.77 1.04
CA SER A 55 -7.86 0.02 1.32
C SER A 55 -6.88 -0.74 2.21
N THR A 56 -7.34 -1.25 3.35
CA THR A 56 -6.48 -2.01 4.28
C THR A 56 -5.95 -3.29 3.64
N SER A 57 -6.78 -3.99 2.85
CA SER A 57 -6.37 -5.20 2.15
C SER A 57 -5.30 -4.92 1.09
N ASP A 58 -5.46 -3.83 0.33
CA ASP A 58 -4.50 -3.45 -0.70
C ASP A 58 -3.15 -3.08 -0.10
N VAL A 59 -3.15 -2.28 0.99
CA VAL A 59 -1.91 -1.94 1.72
C VAL A 59 -1.26 -3.18 2.31
N TYR A 60 -2.04 -4.06 2.94
CA TYR A 60 -1.53 -5.33 3.49
C TYR A 60 -0.82 -6.17 2.42
N ASN A 61 -1.46 -6.37 1.27
CA ASN A 61 -0.88 -7.17 0.18
C ASN A 61 0.37 -6.51 -0.40
N LEU A 62 0.39 -5.17 -0.47
CA LEU A 62 1.54 -4.40 -0.94
C LEU A 62 2.74 -4.56 0.01
N GLU A 63 2.53 -4.36 1.31
CA GLU A 63 3.58 -4.51 2.33
C GLU A 63 4.08 -5.95 2.43
N ARG A 64 3.19 -6.94 2.31
CA ARG A 64 3.56 -8.35 2.32
C ARG A 64 4.41 -8.74 1.10
N SER A 65 4.08 -8.19 -0.07
CA SER A 65 4.88 -8.39 -1.28
C SER A 65 6.24 -7.70 -1.16
N LEU A 66 6.26 -6.49 -0.58
CA LEU A 66 7.50 -5.75 -0.33
C LEU A 66 8.40 -6.50 0.65
N GLU A 67 7.83 -7.08 1.71
CA GLU A 67 8.59 -7.88 2.68
C GLU A 67 9.27 -9.06 2.02
N ALA A 68 8.56 -9.82 1.17
CA ALA A 68 9.13 -10.96 0.47
C ALA A 68 10.31 -10.54 -0.41
N GLU A 69 10.14 -9.50 -1.23
CA GLU A 69 11.23 -8.97 -2.06
C GLU A 69 12.41 -8.48 -1.21
N PHE A 70 12.11 -7.74 -0.14
CA PHE A 70 13.13 -7.13 0.71
C PHE A 70 13.95 -8.18 1.46
N VAL A 71 13.31 -9.20 2.02
CA VAL A 71 13.99 -10.31 2.71
C VAL A 71 14.84 -11.12 1.72
N ASP A 72 14.31 -11.46 0.54
CA ASP A 72 15.07 -12.17 -0.49
C ASP A 72 16.31 -11.37 -0.93
N ASN A 73 16.19 -10.05 -1.05
CA ASN A 73 17.31 -9.18 -1.39
C ASN A 73 18.35 -9.07 -0.27
N ILE A 74 17.94 -9.03 0.99
CA ILE A 74 18.85 -9.11 2.13
C ILE A 74 19.65 -10.42 2.05
N GLU A 75 19.00 -11.56 1.80
CA GLU A 75 19.65 -12.86 1.69
C GLU A 75 20.60 -12.95 0.49
N LYS A 76 20.24 -12.34 -0.64
CA LYS A 76 21.15 -12.22 -1.79
C LYS A 76 22.41 -11.45 -1.44
N VAL A 77 22.28 -10.31 -0.76
CA VAL A 77 23.46 -9.53 -0.34
C VAL A 77 24.30 -10.29 0.68
N GLU A 78 23.69 -11.02 1.60
CA GLU A 78 24.42 -11.91 2.53
C GLU A 78 25.22 -12.97 1.78
N THR A 79 24.61 -13.57 0.75
CA THR A 79 25.28 -14.54 -0.13
C THR A 79 26.45 -13.90 -0.87
N TRP A 80 26.27 -12.70 -1.41
CA TRP A 80 27.33 -11.94 -2.06
C TRP A 80 28.52 -11.65 -1.14
N ILE A 81 28.23 -11.28 0.11
CA ILE A 81 29.27 -11.02 1.12
C ILE A 81 30.02 -12.31 1.46
N ALA A 82 29.33 -13.45 1.55
CA ALA A 82 29.92 -14.74 1.84
C ALA A 82 30.75 -15.32 0.66
N ASP A 83 30.30 -15.10 -0.58
CA ASP A 83 30.94 -15.65 -1.78
C ASP A 83 32.17 -14.85 -2.23
N TYR A 84 32.23 -13.55 -1.92
CA TYR A 84 33.32 -12.71 -2.38
C TYR A 84 34.73 -13.19 -1.95
N PRO A 85 34.97 -13.60 -0.69
CA PRO A 85 36.27 -14.11 -0.25
C PRO A 85 36.75 -15.38 -0.99
N GLU A 86 35.82 -16.25 -1.42
CA GLU A 86 36.13 -17.52 -2.09
C GLU A 86 36.66 -17.32 -3.52
N GLY A 87 36.30 -16.20 -4.16
CA GLY A 87 36.69 -15.95 -5.54
C GLY A 87 36.66 -14.47 -5.92
N PRO A 88 37.45 -13.59 -5.29
CA PRO A 88 37.38 -12.15 -5.54
C PRO A 88 37.65 -11.78 -7.00
N MET A 89 38.47 -12.57 -7.69
CA MET A 89 38.80 -12.32 -9.09
C MET A 89 37.60 -12.54 -10.05
N THR A 90 36.59 -13.32 -9.65
CA THR A 90 35.38 -13.51 -10.46
C THR A 90 34.51 -12.27 -10.48
N TRP A 91 34.54 -11.47 -9.39
CA TRP A 91 33.79 -10.23 -9.22
C TRP A 91 34.38 -9.04 -9.99
N HIS A 92 35.71 -9.02 -10.15
CA HIS A 92 36.42 -7.95 -10.84
C HIS A 92 36.65 -8.24 -12.34
N ALA A 93 36.46 -9.49 -12.76
CA ALA A 93 36.56 -9.91 -14.15
C ALA A 93 35.23 -9.63 -14.88
N ALA A 94 35.21 -8.60 -15.73
CA ALA A 94 34.01 -8.14 -16.44
C ALA A 94 33.32 -9.21 -17.31
N ASN A 95 34.05 -10.25 -17.71
CA ASN A 95 33.54 -11.40 -18.46
C ASN A 95 32.96 -12.52 -17.56
N LEU A 96 33.28 -12.54 -16.27
CA LEU A 96 32.87 -13.59 -15.31
C LEU A 96 31.77 -13.10 -14.34
N ALA A 97 31.71 -11.79 -14.07
CA ALA A 97 30.65 -11.15 -13.30
C ALA A 97 30.02 -9.99 -14.09
N PRO A 98 29.02 -10.26 -14.95
CA PRO A 98 28.18 -9.20 -15.50
C PRO A 98 27.54 -8.43 -14.35
N ARG A 99 27.47 -7.09 -14.45
CA ARG A 99 26.81 -6.25 -13.43
C ARG A 99 25.36 -6.69 -13.19
N GLU A 100 24.69 -7.14 -14.25
CA GLU A 100 23.32 -7.68 -14.22
C GLU A 100 23.16 -8.91 -13.30
N ARG A 101 24.23 -9.69 -13.07
CA ARG A 101 24.18 -10.84 -12.15
C ARG A 101 24.09 -10.41 -10.68
N HIS A 102 24.45 -9.16 -10.37
CA HIS A 102 24.48 -8.64 -9.01
C HIS A 102 23.58 -7.41 -8.89
N LYS A 103 22.39 -7.51 -9.49
CA LYS A 103 21.29 -6.57 -9.31
C LYS A 103 20.34 -7.12 -8.24
N LEU A 104 19.81 -6.23 -7.41
CA LEU A 104 18.70 -6.55 -6.52
C LEU A 104 17.41 -6.68 -7.34
N ASP A 105 16.48 -7.52 -6.87
CA ASP A 105 15.16 -7.58 -7.47
C ASP A 105 14.35 -6.39 -6.96
N ASP A 106 13.84 -5.56 -7.87
CA ASP A 106 13.17 -4.30 -7.53
C ASP A 106 11.74 -4.24 -8.10
N MET A 107 11.16 -5.37 -8.50
CA MET A 107 9.86 -5.40 -9.19
C MET A 107 8.73 -4.81 -8.33
N VAL A 108 8.61 -5.24 -7.08
CA VAL A 108 7.61 -4.73 -6.12
C VAL A 108 7.92 -3.27 -5.80
N TRP A 109 9.17 -2.95 -5.47
CA TRP A 109 9.57 -1.57 -5.21
C TRP A 109 9.26 -0.60 -6.36
N GLU A 110 9.57 -0.97 -7.60
CA GLU A 110 9.35 -0.15 -8.78
C GLU A 110 7.86 0.00 -9.12
N THR A 111 7.07 -1.05 -8.86
CA THR A 111 5.61 -1.02 -9.06
C THR A 111 4.87 -0.21 -8.01
N MET A 112 5.39 -0.12 -6.78
CA MET A 112 4.84 0.75 -5.72
C MET A 112 4.76 2.21 -6.17
N ARG A 113 5.65 2.70 -7.04
CA ARG A 113 5.59 4.08 -7.54
C ARG A 113 4.31 4.40 -8.31
N TYR A 114 3.61 3.38 -8.80
CA TYR A 114 2.35 3.52 -9.54
C TYR A 114 1.12 3.13 -8.71
N SER A 115 1.31 2.59 -7.50
CA SER A 115 0.21 2.26 -6.60
C SER A 115 -0.28 3.52 -5.88
N GLN A 116 -1.58 3.76 -5.89
CA GLN A 116 -2.21 4.87 -5.15
C GLN A 116 -2.07 4.69 -3.62
N ARG A 117 -1.91 3.44 -3.17
CA ARG A 117 -1.85 3.05 -1.75
C ARG A 117 -0.44 3.14 -1.15
N THR A 118 0.58 3.44 -1.95
CA THR A 118 1.96 3.56 -1.46
C THR A 118 2.14 4.65 -0.41
N PHE A 119 1.33 5.71 -0.45
CA PHE A 119 1.35 6.78 0.55
C PHE A 119 0.62 6.41 1.86
N GLU A 120 -0.07 5.27 1.90
CA GLU A 120 -0.69 4.73 3.12
C GLU A 120 0.27 3.83 3.91
N VAL A 121 1.38 3.39 3.30
CA VAL A 121 2.45 2.63 3.95
C VAL A 121 3.24 3.55 4.89
N ASP A 122 3.72 3.01 6.02
CA ASP A 122 4.54 3.77 6.98
C ASP A 122 5.76 4.40 6.27
N PRO A 123 5.95 5.75 6.36
CA PRO A 123 7.08 6.43 5.75
C PRO A 123 8.45 5.92 6.22
N ALA A 124 8.55 5.38 7.43
CA ALA A 124 9.77 4.78 7.96
C ALA A 124 10.14 3.49 7.23
N ILE A 125 9.16 2.66 6.87
CA ILE A 125 9.36 1.45 6.05
C ILE A 125 9.85 1.86 4.67
N ILE A 126 9.11 2.74 3.98
CA ILE A 126 9.46 3.22 2.63
C ILE A 126 10.86 3.83 2.61
N THR A 127 11.19 4.65 3.60
CA THR A 127 12.50 5.30 3.69
C THR A 127 13.61 4.29 4.00
N GLY A 128 13.37 3.32 4.88
CA GLY A 128 14.32 2.27 5.24
C GLY A 128 14.66 1.38 4.04
N VAL A 129 13.63 0.89 3.34
CA VAL A 129 13.79 0.06 2.14
C VAL A 129 14.50 0.83 1.02
N ARG A 130 14.10 2.08 0.75
CA ARG A 130 14.76 2.94 -0.24
C ARG A 130 16.26 3.14 0.05
N ARG A 131 16.60 3.38 1.33
CA ARG A 131 17.99 3.57 1.76
C ARG A 131 18.79 2.30 1.54
N PHE A 132 18.26 1.14 1.94
CA PHE A 132 18.90 -0.15 1.67
C PHE A 132 19.24 -0.34 0.19
N TYR A 133 18.26 -0.18 -0.71
CA TYR A 133 18.50 -0.33 -2.16
C TYR A 133 19.59 0.63 -2.66
N SER A 134 19.48 1.92 -2.28
CA SER A 134 20.43 2.96 -2.71
C SER A 134 21.85 2.73 -2.17
N ASP A 135 21.96 2.34 -0.90
CA ASP A 135 23.24 2.19 -0.21
C ASP A 135 23.97 0.92 -0.69
N ILE A 136 23.25 -0.19 -0.91
CA ILE A 136 23.81 -1.40 -1.51
C ILE A 136 24.27 -1.12 -2.95
N GLU A 137 23.47 -0.45 -3.78
CA GLU A 137 23.87 -0.08 -5.13
C GLU A 137 25.14 0.78 -5.15
N ALA A 138 25.26 1.72 -4.20
CA ALA A 138 26.46 2.53 -4.04
C ALA A 138 27.69 1.68 -3.69
N GLN A 139 27.57 0.75 -2.74
CA GLN A 139 28.69 -0.15 -2.38
C GLN A 139 29.05 -1.10 -3.54
N MET A 140 28.06 -1.63 -4.25
CA MET A 140 28.25 -2.50 -5.41
C MET A 140 28.97 -1.77 -6.54
N THR A 141 28.63 -0.50 -6.75
CA THR A 141 29.32 0.36 -7.72
C THR A 141 30.79 0.53 -7.36
N ILE A 142 31.11 0.77 -6.09
CA ILE A 142 32.49 0.87 -5.61
C ILE A 142 33.24 -0.44 -5.86
N MET A 143 32.63 -1.60 -5.58
CA MET A 143 33.23 -2.91 -5.82
C MET A 143 33.53 -3.16 -7.29
N PHE A 144 32.57 -2.90 -8.20
CA PHE A 144 32.76 -3.12 -9.64
C PHE A 144 33.72 -2.14 -10.31
N MET A 145 33.97 -0.97 -9.71
CA MET A 145 34.99 -0.05 -10.21
C MET A 145 36.42 -0.53 -9.90
N GLN A 146 36.60 -1.43 -8.93
CA GLN A 146 37.92 -1.95 -8.60
C GLN A 146 38.35 -3.02 -9.61
N GLN A 147 39.62 -2.97 -10.01
CA GLN A 147 40.23 -4.01 -10.86
C GLN A 147 40.73 -5.23 -10.07
N ASN A 148 40.88 -5.10 -8.75
CA ASN A 148 41.41 -6.13 -7.86
C ASN A 148 40.80 -6.01 -6.46
N ALA A 149 40.88 -7.09 -5.67
CA ALA A 149 40.51 -7.09 -4.26
C ALA A 149 41.47 -6.23 -3.42
N ASN A 150 41.12 -4.96 -3.27
CA ASN A 150 41.87 -3.97 -2.53
C ASN A 150 41.12 -3.52 -1.26
N GLY A 151 41.71 -2.59 -0.51
CA GLY A 151 41.10 -2.06 0.71
C GLY A 151 39.72 -1.41 0.49
N MET A 152 39.49 -0.81 -0.68
CA MET A 152 38.17 -0.22 -1.01
C MET A 152 37.10 -1.31 -1.18
N ALA A 153 37.41 -2.42 -1.85
CA ALA A 153 36.47 -3.53 -1.98
C ALA A 153 36.15 -4.18 -0.62
N ARG A 154 37.15 -4.34 0.25
CA ARG A 154 36.93 -4.85 1.61
C ARG A 154 36.09 -3.91 2.47
N ASN A 155 36.31 -2.60 2.36
CA ASN A 155 35.51 -1.60 3.05
C ASN A 155 34.07 -1.60 2.53
N ALA A 156 33.87 -1.71 1.21
CA ALA A 156 32.53 -1.80 0.62
C ALA A 156 31.77 -3.03 1.14
N LEU A 157 32.41 -4.20 1.24
CA LEU A 157 31.81 -5.40 1.83
C LEU A 157 31.46 -5.23 3.32
N LYS A 158 32.34 -4.59 4.10
CA LYS A 158 32.06 -4.28 5.50
C LYS A 158 30.84 -3.35 5.62
N ASN A 159 30.74 -2.34 4.77
CA ASN A 159 29.60 -1.44 4.73
C ASN A 159 28.32 -2.18 4.32
N MET A 160 28.37 -3.06 3.31
CA MET A 160 27.23 -3.91 2.94
C MET A 160 26.77 -4.77 4.11
N GLN A 161 27.70 -5.36 4.86
CA GLN A 161 27.36 -6.14 6.05
C GLN A 161 26.66 -5.30 7.13
N GLU A 162 27.12 -4.08 7.36
CA GLU A 162 26.48 -3.15 8.31
C GLU A 162 25.07 -2.74 7.84
N ILE A 163 24.90 -2.46 6.54
CA ILE A 163 23.61 -2.13 5.92
C ILE A 163 22.63 -3.29 6.05
N VAL A 164 23.05 -4.52 5.72
CA VAL A 164 22.26 -5.76 5.86
C VAL A 164 21.85 -5.99 7.32
N THR A 165 22.79 -5.80 8.25
CA THR A 165 22.52 -5.97 9.69
C THR A 165 21.45 -4.99 10.14
N THR A 166 21.60 -3.71 9.79
CA THR A 166 20.63 -2.65 10.09
C THR A 166 19.26 -2.96 9.49
N ALA A 167 19.23 -3.43 8.23
CA ALA A 167 17.99 -3.79 7.55
C ALA A 167 17.25 -4.93 8.29
N ARG A 168 17.98 -5.98 8.72
CA ARG A 168 17.41 -7.10 9.47
C ARG A 168 16.97 -6.73 10.89
N THR A 169 17.70 -5.85 11.58
CA THR A 169 17.39 -5.53 12.99
C THR A 169 16.35 -4.45 13.15
N ASP A 170 16.29 -3.50 12.21
CA ASP A 170 15.51 -2.28 12.39
C ASP A 170 14.30 -2.26 11.45
N ILE A 171 14.50 -2.59 10.17
CA ILE A 171 13.47 -2.39 9.13
C ILE A 171 12.57 -3.61 8.98
N VAL A 172 13.14 -4.82 8.93
CA VAL A 172 12.34 -6.06 8.82
C VAL A 172 11.34 -6.22 9.97
N PRO A 173 11.71 -6.01 11.25
CA PRO A 173 10.75 -6.14 12.35
C PRO A 173 9.66 -5.07 12.31
N LEU A 174 9.99 -3.85 11.88
CA LEU A 174 9.02 -2.77 11.69
C LEU A 174 7.97 -3.18 10.63
N LEU A 175 8.44 -3.64 9.48
CA LEU A 175 7.58 -4.11 8.39
C LEU A 175 6.69 -5.29 8.82
N GLN A 176 7.26 -6.26 9.54
CA GLN A 176 6.51 -7.41 10.06
C GLN A 176 5.48 -7.03 11.13
N ALA A 177 5.78 -6.02 11.96
CA ALA A 177 4.85 -5.51 12.95
C ALA A 177 3.66 -4.83 12.26
N GLU A 178 3.92 -4.07 11.20
CA GLU A 178 2.88 -3.36 10.44
C GLU A 178 1.98 -4.33 9.68
N ILE A 179 2.56 -5.32 8.99
CA ILE A 179 1.80 -6.40 8.34
C ILE A 179 0.89 -7.13 9.34
N LYS A 180 1.37 -7.41 10.55
CA LYS A 180 0.56 -8.03 11.62
C LYS A 180 -0.55 -7.09 12.11
N ARG A 181 -0.29 -5.79 12.20
CA ARG A 181 -1.29 -4.79 12.57
C ARG A 181 -2.42 -4.77 11.53
N LEU A 182 -2.07 -4.72 10.25
CA LEU A 182 -2.99 -4.71 9.12
C LEU A 182 -3.82 -6.01 9.06
N ASP A 183 -3.19 -7.17 9.22
CA ASP A 183 -3.87 -8.47 9.30
C ASP A 183 -4.89 -8.50 10.45
N GLY A 184 -4.48 -8.01 11.63
CA GLY A 184 -5.39 -7.89 12.78
C GLY A 184 -6.55 -6.92 12.56
N GLU A 185 -6.37 -5.88 11.75
CA GLU A 185 -7.44 -4.97 11.35
C GLU A 185 -8.40 -5.62 10.36
N LEU A 186 -7.88 -6.35 9.36
CA LEU A 186 -8.69 -7.09 8.40
C LEU A 186 -9.56 -8.13 9.08
N VAL A 187 -9.01 -8.89 10.01
CA VAL A 187 -9.74 -9.90 10.80
C VAL A 187 -10.86 -9.26 11.64
N LYS A 188 -10.66 -8.05 12.17
CA LYS A 188 -11.71 -7.32 12.91
C LYS A 188 -12.82 -6.77 12.01
N MET A 189 -12.53 -6.51 10.74
CA MET A 189 -13.53 -6.02 9.78
C MET A 189 -14.35 -7.15 9.15
N THR A 190 -13.84 -8.39 9.19
CA THR A 190 -14.55 -9.57 8.65
C THR A 190 -15.36 -10.34 9.69
N ASN A 191 -15.13 -10.13 10.99
CA ASN A 191 -15.90 -10.71 12.10
C ASN A 191 -16.93 -9.71 12.64
#